data_AF-A0A6C0H652-F1
#
_entry.id   AF-A0A6C0H652-F1
#
_cell.length_a   1.000
_cell.length_b   1.000
_cell.length_c   1.000
_cell.angle_alpha   90.00
_cell.angle_beta   90.00
_cell.angle_gamma   90.00
#
_symmetry.space_group_name_H-M   'P 1'
#
loop_
_entity.id
_entity.type
_entity.pdbx_description
1 polymer ?
#
loop_
_entity_poly.entity_id
_entity_poly.type
_entity_poly.pdbx_seq_one_letter_code
_entity_poly.pdbx_strand_id
1 'polypeptide(L)'
;MSNIFEEVLNDAKGVELKYLGPDYPYWNNIKTPSELGMSGTGSLSALGKDIDGLINYVELLVSGKSNASKTGNALGNKFFIKTGGKCKESGTDTEQDRYIYIDNVPEGNIPFISSGMGVNFSEFKGLIPGVMSNMNAFNPYTILQSFLIGSTPECQEITMQVIDSENNKTTESHYVSLVDIKNMDACSFTDGKNPVSGLKCKETFEMINKKREKMRNKELKIIISSGVLLLLMFMILKKK
;
A
#
# COMPACT_ATOMS: atom_id res chain seq x y z
N MET A 1 -3.07 14.82 -35.67
CA MET A 1 -2.63 14.20 -34.41
C MET A 1 -1.69 15.20 -33.76
N SER A 2 -2.08 15.78 -32.63
CA SER A 2 -1.19 16.63 -31.84
C SER A 2 -0.02 15.79 -31.35
N ASN A 3 1.19 16.30 -31.52
CA ASN A 3 2.39 15.62 -31.04
C ASN A 3 2.46 15.79 -29.51
N ILE A 4 2.85 14.74 -28.78
CA ILE A 4 3.04 14.83 -27.31
C ILE A 4 3.94 16.01 -26.93
N PHE A 5 4.96 16.31 -27.73
CA PHE A 5 5.84 17.46 -27.50
C PHE A 5 5.13 18.81 -27.61
N GLU A 6 4.12 18.92 -28.48
CA GLU A 6 3.31 20.14 -28.64
C GLU A 6 2.24 20.24 -27.54
N GLU A 7 1.68 19.12 -27.10
CA GLU A 7 0.79 19.07 -25.93
C GLU A 7 1.55 19.48 -24.65
N VAL A 8 2.79 19.01 -24.45
CA VAL A 8 3.62 19.35 -23.28
C VAL A 8 3.96 20.85 -23.24
N LEU A 9 4.26 21.46 -24.39
CA LEU A 9 4.59 22.89 -24.46
C LEU A 9 3.41 23.78 -24.03
N ASN A 10 2.18 23.31 -24.23
CA ASN A 10 0.96 24.07 -23.94
C ASN A 10 0.32 23.71 -22.59
N ASP A 11 0.39 22.44 -22.18
CA ASP A 11 -0.19 21.94 -20.93
C ASP A 11 0.57 20.72 -20.40
N ALA A 12 1.76 20.95 -19.84
CA ALA A 12 2.58 19.90 -19.25
C ALA A 12 1.83 19.08 -18.17
N LYS A 13 0.98 19.73 -17.36
CA LYS A 13 0.22 19.07 -16.29
C LYS A 13 -0.90 18.18 -16.83
N GLY A 14 -1.63 18.65 -17.85
CA GLY A 14 -2.64 17.84 -18.51
C GLY A 14 -2.05 16.62 -19.20
N VAL A 15 -0.88 16.76 -19.81
CA VAL A 15 -0.13 15.62 -20.37
C VAL A 15 0.32 14.66 -19.27
N GLU A 16 0.88 15.17 -18.18
CA GLU A 16 1.26 14.34 -17.03
C GLU A 16 0.07 13.53 -16.51
N LEU A 17 -1.06 14.18 -16.24
CA LEU A 17 -2.29 13.51 -15.80
C LEU A 17 -2.79 12.46 -16.81
N LYS A 18 -2.68 12.76 -18.11
CA LYS A 18 -3.14 11.88 -19.20
C LYS A 18 -2.28 10.62 -19.33
N TYR A 19 -0.97 10.72 -19.13
CA TYR A 19 -0.03 9.62 -19.39
C TYR A 19 0.51 8.95 -18.14
N LEU A 20 0.61 9.66 -17.02
CA LEU A 20 1.10 9.15 -15.72
C LEU A 20 -0.02 8.97 -14.69
N GLY A 21 -1.16 9.66 -14.88
CA GLY A 21 -2.30 9.61 -13.99
C GLY A 21 -2.26 10.66 -12.88
N PRO A 22 -3.22 10.59 -11.93
CA PRO A 22 -3.34 11.57 -10.87
C PRO A 22 -2.27 11.41 -9.79
N ASP A 23 -1.77 12.53 -9.29
CA ASP A 23 -0.89 12.56 -8.11
C ASP A 23 -1.64 12.13 -6.85
N TYR A 24 -0.94 11.40 -5.97
CA TYR A 24 -1.43 11.05 -4.65
C TYR A 24 -0.61 11.77 -3.56
N PRO A 25 -1.22 12.68 -2.78
CA PRO A 25 -0.49 13.46 -1.78
C PRO A 25 -0.25 12.64 -0.51
N TYR A 26 0.72 11.73 -0.54
CA TYR A 26 1.06 10.84 0.60
C TYR A 26 1.23 11.61 1.91
N TRP A 27 2.00 12.71 1.88
CA TRP A 27 2.27 13.55 3.05
C TRP A 27 1.00 14.14 3.67
N ASN A 28 -0.02 14.45 2.86
CA ASN A 28 -1.26 15.03 3.36
C ASN A 28 -2.11 13.99 4.12
N ASN A 29 -1.89 12.71 3.84
CA ASN A 29 -2.59 11.59 4.46
C ASN A 29 -1.92 11.06 5.73
N ILE A 30 -0.82 11.70 6.18
CA ILE A 30 -0.10 11.39 7.41
C ILE A 30 -0.43 12.45 8.46
N LYS A 31 -0.81 12.03 9.67
CA LYS A 31 -1.03 12.96 10.80
C LYS A 31 0.29 13.57 11.26
N THR A 32 0.24 14.82 11.64
CA THR A 32 1.33 15.56 12.30
C THR A 32 1.55 15.04 13.73
N PRO A 33 2.72 15.31 14.34
CA PRO A 33 3.00 14.90 15.72
C PRO A 33 1.95 15.42 16.71
N SER A 34 1.51 16.67 16.55
CA SER A 34 0.49 17.28 17.41
C SER A 34 -0.88 16.61 17.29
N GLU A 35 -1.28 16.18 16.08
CA GLU A 35 -2.51 15.39 15.87
C GLU A 35 -2.44 14.00 16.53
N LEU A 36 -1.23 13.49 16.79
CA LEU A 36 -0.98 12.27 17.58
C LEU A 36 -0.79 12.53 19.08
N GLY A 37 -0.91 13.79 19.51
CA GLY A 37 -0.77 14.18 20.92
C GLY A 37 0.68 14.27 21.39
N MET A 38 1.66 14.20 20.48
CA MET A 38 3.07 14.42 20.79
C MET A 38 3.32 15.88 21.15
N SER A 39 4.28 16.13 22.05
CA SER A 39 4.64 17.49 22.44
C SER A 39 6.06 17.55 22.99
N GLY A 40 6.75 18.67 22.80
CA GLY A 40 8.06 18.90 23.44
C GLY A 40 8.03 19.19 24.95
N THR A 41 6.90 18.94 25.63
CA THR A 41 6.75 19.23 27.06
C THR A 41 7.57 18.25 27.90
N GLY A 42 8.35 18.73 28.86
CA GLY A 42 9.17 17.91 29.75
C GLY A 42 8.39 17.15 30.84
N SER A 43 7.36 16.38 30.46
CA SER A 43 6.56 15.56 31.38
C SER A 43 6.56 14.08 30.99
N LEU A 44 6.41 13.18 31.96
CA LEU A 44 6.36 11.74 31.69
C LEU A 44 5.17 11.35 30.80
N SER A 45 4.05 12.08 30.91
CA SER A 45 2.89 11.87 30.06
C SER A 45 3.17 12.27 28.60
N ALA A 46 3.86 13.39 28.38
CA ALA A 46 4.27 13.82 27.04
C ALA A 46 5.26 12.82 26.43
N LEU A 47 6.26 12.37 27.19
CA LEU A 47 7.20 11.33 26.74
C LEU A 47 6.49 10.05 26.30
N GLY A 48 5.47 9.60 27.07
CA GLY A 48 4.65 8.45 26.71
C GLY A 48 3.94 8.63 25.36
N LYS A 49 3.30 9.80 25.15
CA LYS A 49 2.62 10.13 23.89
C LYS A 49 3.59 10.25 22.72
N ASP A 50 4.80 10.76 22.95
CA ASP A 50 5.84 10.86 21.93
C ASP A 50 6.29 9.47 21.45
N ILE A 51 6.53 8.55 22.38
CA ILE A 51 6.87 7.15 22.05
C ILE A 51 5.73 6.48 21.28
N ASP A 52 4.48 6.63 21.75
CA ASP A 52 3.32 6.07 21.07
C ASP A 52 3.16 6.67 19.65
N GLY A 53 3.39 7.96 19.48
CA GLY A 53 3.37 8.62 18.17
C GLY A 53 4.43 8.08 17.21
N LEU A 54 5.68 7.91 17.67
CA LEU A 54 6.75 7.30 16.88
C LEU A 54 6.43 5.85 16.48
N ILE A 55 5.84 5.06 17.38
CA ILE A 55 5.38 3.70 17.07
C ILE A 55 4.34 3.74 15.96
N ASN A 56 3.37 4.66 16.01
CA ASN A 56 2.35 4.79 14.97
C ASN A 56 2.95 5.19 13.60
N TYR A 57 4.00 6.03 13.57
CA TYR A 57 4.70 6.32 12.32
C TYR A 57 5.42 5.09 11.76
N VAL A 58 6.12 4.34 12.60
CA VAL A 58 6.77 3.08 12.18
C VAL A 58 5.74 2.06 11.68
N GLU A 59 4.61 1.94 12.37
CA GLU A 59 3.52 1.07 11.94
C GLU A 59 2.93 1.52 10.60
N LEU A 60 2.76 2.82 10.35
CA LEU A 60 2.33 3.29 9.04
C LEU A 60 3.33 2.90 7.93
N LEU A 61 4.62 3.02 8.20
CA LEU A 61 5.68 2.71 7.23
C LEU A 61 5.79 1.21 6.95
N VAL A 62 5.53 0.36 7.93
CA VAL A 62 5.72 -1.10 7.82
C VAL A 62 4.41 -1.81 7.49
N SER A 63 3.34 -1.54 8.24
CA SER A 63 2.07 -2.24 8.07
C SER A 63 1.03 -1.49 7.25
N GLY A 64 1.17 -0.16 7.13
CA GLY A 64 0.22 0.71 6.44
C GLY A 64 -0.99 1.07 7.29
N LYS A 65 -1.34 0.27 8.31
CA LYS A 65 -2.46 0.53 9.23
C LYS A 65 -1.94 1.05 10.56
N SER A 66 -2.16 2.32 10.85
CA SER A 66 -1.86 2.90 12.17
C SER A 66 -2.67 4.19 12.42
N ASN A 67 -2.64 4.69 13.65
CA ASN A 67 -3.29 5.97 13.97
C ASN A 67 -2.60 7.17 13.31
N ALA A 68 -1.37 7.01 12.81
CA ALA A 68 -0.68 8.05 12.04
C ALA A 68 -1.26 8.20 10.62
N SER A 69 -1.98 7.21 10.10
CA SER A 69 -2.73 7.36 8.85
C SER A 69 -4.03 8.13 9.11
N LYS A 70 -4.30 9.15 8.29
CA LYS A 70 -5.61 9.82 8.29
C LYS A 70 -6.70 8.92 7.71
N THR A 71 -6.34 7.99 6.82
CA THR A 71 -7.27 7.05 6.18
C THR A 71 -7.47 5.77 7.00
N GLY A 72 -6.63 5.55 8.02
CA GLY A 72 -6.57 4.32 8.82
C GLY A 72 -6.07 3.09 8.06
N ASN A 73 -5.69 3.25 6.79
CA ASN A 73 -5.28 2.17 5.90
C ASN A 73 -3.94 2.49 5.22
N ALA A 74 -3.40 1.48 4.53
CA ALA A 74 -2.27 1.64 3.63
C ALA A 74 -2.56 2.77 2.63
N LEU A 75 -1.55 3.62 2.42
CA LEU A 75 -1.66 4.81 1.59
C LEU A 75 -1.35 4.48 0.13
N GLY A 76 -2.07 5.11 -0.78
CA GLY A 76 -1.90 4.97 -2.23
C GLY A 76 -3.22 5.18 -2.98
N ASN A 77 -3.11 5.58 -4.24
CA ASN A 77 -4.24 5.62 -5.17
C ASN A 77 -4.29 4.35 -6.04
N LYS A 78 -5.42 4.16 -6.69
CA LYS A 78 -5.65 3.11 -7.70
C LYS A 78 -6.41 3.74 -8.85
N PHE A 79 -6.01 3.51 -10.09
CA PHE A 79 -6.66 4.15 -11.23
C PHE A 79 -6.32 3.45 -12.55
N PHE A 80 -7.11 3.74 -13.58
CA PHE A 80 -6.84 3.33 -14.96
C PHE A 80 -6.19 4.46 -15.76
N ILE A 81 -5.20 4.12 -16.59
CA ILE A 81 -4.61 5.02 -17.58
C ILE A 81 -4.96 4.55 -18.98
N LYS A 82 -5.50 5.44 -19.81
CA LYS A 82 -5.72 5.17 -21.23
C LYS A 82 -4.39 5.22 -21.98
N THR A 83 -3.98 4.09 -22.58
CA THR A 83 -2.65 3.96 -23.21
C THR A 83 -2.52 4.64 -24.59
N GLY A 84 -3.63 5.19 -25.12
CA GLY A 84 -3.72 5.69 -26.49
C GLY A 84 -3.76 4.61 -27.57
N GLY A 85 -3.50 3.35 -27.22
CA GLY A 85 -3.61 2.19 -28.11
C GLY A 85 -5.00 1.53 -28.07
N LYS A 86 -5.23 0.64 -29.03
CA LYS A 86 -6.39 -0.24 -29.08
C LYS A 86 -6.00 -1.66 -28.67
N CYS A 87 -6.99 -2.46 -28.29
CA CYS A 87 -6.84 -3.88 -28.07
C CYS A 87 -8.05 -4.62 -28.63
N LYS A 88 -7.88 -5.88 -29.02
CA LYS A 88 -8.93 -6.74 -29.53
C LYS A 88 -9.60 -7.46 -28.37
N GLU A 89 -10.90 -7.33 -28.21
CA GLU A 89 -11.62 -8.04 -27.16
C GLU A 89 -11.54 -9.56 -27.37
N SER A 90 -11.18 -10.29 -26.32
CA SER A 90 -10.99 -11.73 -26.35
C SER A 90 -12.27 -12.45 -26.76
N GLY A 91 -12.20 -13.26 -27.82
CA GLY A 91 -13.35 -13.99 -28.35
C GLY A 91 -14.24 -13.18 -29.29
N THR A 92 -13.89 -11.94 -29.59
CA THR A 92 -14.56 -11.11 -30.61
C THR A 92 -13.54 -10.50 -31.58
N ASP A 93 -14.01 -9.92 -32.68
CA ASP A 93 -13.19 -9.12 -33.60
C ASP A 93 -13.29 -7.61 -33.32
N THR A 94 -13.80 -7.24 -32.15
CA THR A 94 -14.06 -5.84 -31.79
C THR A 94 -12.82 -5.18 -31.17
N GLU A 95 -12.45 -4.02 -31.68
CA GLU A 95 -11.40 -3.18 -31.09
C GLU A 95 -11.96 -2.27 -29.99
N GLN A 96 -11.27 -2.24 -28.86
CA GLN A 96 -11.60 -1.44 -27.67
C GLN A 96 -10.44 -0.51 -27.32
N ASP A 97 -10.75 0.56 -26.60
CA ASP A 97 -9.71 1.42 -26.01
C ASP A 97 -8.93 0.64 -24.95
N ARG A 98 -7.59 0.64 -25.07
CA ARG A 98 -6.72 -0.10 -24.15
C ARG A 98 -6.30 0.74 -22.96
N TYR A 99 -6.52 0.20 -21.78
CA TYR A 99 -6.11 0.79 -20.50
C TYR A 99 -5.04 -0.06 -19.81
N ILE A 100 -4.31 0.57 -18.90
CA ILE A 100 -3.46 -0.07 -17.89
C ILE A 100 -4.04 0.28 -16.53
N TYR A 101 -4.09 -0.70 -15.64
CA TYR A 101 -4.48 -0.48 -14.25
C TYR A 101 -3.25 -0.28 -13.38
N ILE A 102 -3.24 0.79 -12.60
CA ILE A 102 -2.15 1.14 -11.67
C ILE A 102 -2.68 1.01 -10.25
N ASP A 103 -1.97 0.24 -9.43
CA ASP A 103 -2.25 0.06 -8.01
C ASP A 103 -1.05 0.51 -7.18
N ASN A 104 -1.17 1.69 -6.57
CA ASN A 104 -0.14 2.25 -5.72
C ASN A 104 -0.38 1.95 -4.23
N VAL A 105 -1.38 1.13 -3.90
CA VAL A 105 -1.62 0.66 -2.53
C VAL A 105 -0.80 -0.61 -2.32
N PRO A 106 0.13 -0.65 -1.35
CA PRO A 106 0.96 -1.83 -1.14
C PRO A 106 0.13 -3.08 -0.81
N GLU A 107 0.42 -4.19 -1.49
CA GLU A 107 -0.33 -5.44 -1.36
C GLU A 107 0.38 -6.48 -0.48
N GLY A 108 1.57 -6.14 0.03
CA GLY A 108 2.35 -6.99 0.93
C GLY A 108 3.11 -8.11 0.22
N ASN A 109 3.38 -7.97 -1.08
CA ASN A 109 4.25 -8.83 -1.86
C ASN A 109 5.73 -8.40 -1.70
N ILE A 110 6.48 -9.06 -0.82
CA ILE A 110 7.88 -8.71 -0.53
C ILE A 110 8.81 -9.65 -1.32
N PRO A 111 9.63 -9.17 -2.28
CA PRO A 111 10.30 -10.02 -3.29
C PRO A 111 11.05 -11.24 -2.74
N PHE A 112 11.95 -11.07 -1.78
CA PHE A 112 12.78 -12.19 -1.27
C PHE A 112 11.99 -13.27 -0.52
N ILE A 113 10.85 -12.91 0.05
CA ILE A 113 10.07 -13.81 0.89
C ILE A 113 8.86 -14.34 0.12
N SER A 114 8.14 -13.46 -0.55
CA SER A 114 6.97 -13.77 -1.36
C SER A 114 7.32 -14.56 -2.62
N SER A 115 8.44 -14.30 -3.31
CA SER A 115 8.84 -15.08 -4.50
C SER A 115 9.35 -16.48 -4.15
N GLY A 116 9.90 -16.68 -2.94
CA GLY A 116 10.36 -17.99 -2.46
C GLY A 116 9.23 -18.87 -1.91
N MET A 117 8.17 -18.26 -1.36
CA MET A 117 7.07 -18.97 -0.71
C MET A 117 5.73 -18.91 -1.47
N GLY A 118 5.60 -18.04 -2.47
CA GLY A 118 4.38 -17.84 -3.25
C GLY A 118 3.21 -17.28 -2.43
N VAL A 119 3.49 -16.41 -1.46
CA VAL A 119 2.49 -15.81 -0.55
C VAL A 119 2.73 -14.31 -0.35
N ASN A 120 1.65 -13.56 -0.17
CA ASN A 120 1.65 -12.15 0.23
C ASN A 120 1.45 -12.03 1.74
N PHE A 121 1.79 -10.87 2.29
CA PHE A 121 1.63 -10.57 3.71
C PHE A 121 0.40 -9.70 3.94
N SER A 122 -0.52 -10.18 4.76
CA SER A 122 -1.74 -9.43 5.11
C SER A 122 -1.44 -8.16 5.92
N GLU A 123 -0.35 -8.15 6.69
CA GLU A 123 0.02 -7.06 7.61
C GLU A 123 1.19 -6.18 7.15
N PHE A 124 1.95 -6.53 6.11
CA PHE A 124 3.12 -5.73 5.66
C PHE A 124 2.80 -4.88 4.42
N LYS A 125 1.77 -4.04 4.55
CA LYS A 125 1.23 -3.20 3.47
C LYS A 125 1.61 -1.72 3.63
N GLY A 126 2.71 -1.44 4.32
CA GLY A 126 3.21 -0.07 4.52
C GLY A 126 4.03 0.46 3.34
N LEU A 127 4.41 1.72 3.42
CA LEU A 127 5.20 2.41 2.39
C LEU A 127 6.57 1.76 2.14
N ILE A 128 7.25 1.28 3.20
CA ILE A 128 8.56 0.64 3.05
C ILE A 128 8.45 -0.68 2.27
N PRO A 129 7.60 -1.65 2.67
CA PRO A 129 7.35 -2.82 1.83
C PRO A 129 6.86 -2.49 0.43
N GLY A 130 6.03 -1.44 0.27
CA GLY A 130 5.53 -0.99 -1.03
C GLY A 130 6.65 -0.59 -1.99
N VAL A 131 7.61 0.22 -1.54
CA VAL A 131 8.77 0.61 -2.37
C VAL A 131 9.60 -0.62 -2.77
N MET A 132 9.82 -1.56 -1.85
CA MET A 132 10.56 -2.80 -2.15
C MET A 132 9.83 -3.69 -3.17
N SER A 133 8.51 -3.79 -3.06
CA SER A 133 7.68 -4.52 -4.02
C SER A 133 7.76 -3.89 -5.42
N ASN A 134 7.61 -2.56 -5.50
CA ASN A 134 7.66 -1.83 -6.77
C ASN A 134 9.01 -2.01 -7.48
N MET A 135 10.13 -2.12 -6.75
CA MET A 135 11.43 -2.42 -7.37
C MET A 135 11.45 -3.75 -8.12
N ASN A 136 10.69 -4.76 -7.68
CA ASN A 136 10.57 -6.03 -8.40
C ASN A 136 9.61 -5.95 -9.59
N ALA A 137 8.61 -5.06 -9.55
CA ALA A 137 7.76 -4.77 -10.70
C ALA A 137 8.56 -4.16 -11.88
N PHE A 138 9.72 -3.55 -11.62
CA PHE A 138 10.69 -3.14 -12.65
C PHE A 138 11.55 -4.30 -13.19
N ASN A 139 11.02 -5.52 -13.21
CA ASN A 139 11.67 -6.63 -13.88
C ASN A 139 11.74 -6.34 -15.40
N PRO A 140 12.95 -6.20 -15.99
CA PRO A 140 13.09 -5.84 -17.39
C PRO A 140 12.46 -6.84 -18.34
N TYR A 141 12.29 -8.11 -17.94
CA TYR A 141 11.65 -9.12 -18.77
C TYR A 141 10.14 -8.91 -18.92
N THR A 142 9.46 -8.50 -17.85
CA THR A 142 8.02 -8.17 -17.90
C THR A 142 7.77 -6.93 -18.75
N ILE A 143 8.64 -5.93 -18.60
CA ILE A 143 8.61 -4.70 -19.41
C ILE A 143 8.84 -5.04 -20.90
N LEU A 144 9.89 -5.82 -21.21
CA LEU A 144 10.17 -6.27 -22.57
C LEU A 144 9.02 -7.08 -23.16
N GLN A 145 8.39 -7.96 -22.37
CA GLN A 145 7.22 -8.70 -22.81
C GLN A 145 6.11 -7.74 -23.25
N SER A 146 5.78 -6.72 -22.45
CA SER A 146 4.73 -5.75 -22.79
C SER A 146 5.03 -4.92 -24.04
N PHE A 147 6.32 -4.70 -24.39
CA PHE A 147 6.73 -4.02 -25.62
C PHE A 147 6.72 -4.92 -26.87
N LEU A 148 6.91 -6.24 -26.70
CA LEU A 148 6.89 -7.20 -27.81
C LEU A 148 5.49 -7.61 -28.23
N ILE A 149 4.49 -7.28 -27.42
CA ILE A 149 3.09 -7.42 -27.78
C ILE A 149 2.81 -6.47 -28.94
N GLY A 150 2.32 -7.02 -30.06
CA GLY A 150 2.00 -6.24 -31.26
C GLY A 150 1.06 -5.06 -30.99
N SER A 151 0.83 -4.22 -31.99
CA SER A 151 0.11 -2.94 -31.84
C SER A 151 -1.31 -3.03 -31.25
N THR A 152 -1.95 -4.20 -31.34
CA THR A 152 -3.33 -4.47 -30.92
C THR A 152 -3.45 -5.83 -30.23
N PRO A 153 -3.01 -5.96 -28.96
CA PRO A 153 -3.15 -7.21 -28.20
C PRO A 153 -4.58 -7.64 -28.00
N GLU A 154 -4.77 -8.91 -27.66
CA GLU A 154 -6.01 -9.35 -27.02
C GLU A 154 -6.18 -8.73 -25.61
N CYS A 155 -7.41 -8.38 -25.26
CA CYS A 155 -7.79 -7.81 -23.96
C CYS A 155 -9.14 -8.33 -23.48
N GLN A 156 -9.42 -8.12 -22.21
CA GLN A 156 -10.75 -8.32 -21.64
C GLN A 156 -11.11 -7.15 -20.73
N GLU A 157 -12.39 -6.92 -20.53
CA GLU A 157 -12.87 -5.97 -19.53
C GLU A 157 -12.61 -6.53 -18.13
N ILE A 158 -11.95 -5.74 -17.29
CA ILE A 158 -11.81 -6.03 -15.86
C ILE A 158 -12.45 -4.92 -15.06
N THR A 159 -13.03 -5.29 -13.92
CA THR A 159 -13.67 -4.36 -12.99
C THR A 159 -12.82 -4.26 -11.73
N MET A 160 -12.26 -3.08 -11.47
CA MET A 160 -11.28 -2.87 -10.40
C MET A 160 -11.68 -1.70 -9.50
N GLN A 161 -11.23 -1.74 -8.24
CA GLN A 161 -11.39 -0.62 -7.31
C GLN A 161 -10.50 0.56 -7.76
N VAL A 162 -11.07 1.75 -7.76
CA VAL A 162 -10.34 3.01 -7.99
C VAL A 162 -10.32 3.78 -6.66
N ILE A 163 -9.18 4.40 -6.37
CA ILE A 163 -8.97 5.25 -5.20
C ILE A 163 -8.39 6.56 -5.71
N ASP A 164 -9.12 7.65 -5.52
CA ASP A 164 -8.66 8.97 -5.94
C ASP A 164 -7.67 9.61 -4.93
N SER A 165 -7.21 10.83 -5.25
CA SER A 165 -6.28 11.59 -4.40
C SER A 165 -6.86 11.99 -3.03
N GLU A 166 -8.18 11.96 -2.89
CA GLU A 166 -8.91 12.25 -1.65
C GLU A 166 -9.25 10.97 -0.86
N ASN A 167 -8.85 9.81 -1.37
CA ASN A 167 -9.16 8.46 -0.86
C ASN A 167 -10.62 8.05 -0.99
N ASN A 168 -11.39 8.68 -1.87
CA ASN A 168 -12.71 8.18 -2.23
C ASN A 168 -12.53 6.88 -3.02
N LYS A 169 -13.34 5.88 -2.66
CA LYS A 169 -13.27 4.54 -3.27
C LYS A 169 -14.47 4.33 -4.18
N THR A 170 -14.19 4.01 -5.43
CA THR A 170 -15.19 3.65 -6.45
C THR A 170 -14.74 2.38 -7.16
N THR A 171 -15.50 1.98 -8.18
CA THR A 171 -15.17 0.85 -9.03
C THR A 171 -15.35 1.28 -10.48
N GLU A 172 -14.41 0.90 -11.34
CA GLU A 172 -14.47 1.17 -12.77
C GLU A 172 -14.18 -0.11 -13.57
N SER A 173 -14.70 -0.13 -14.80
CA SER A 173 -14.54 -1.26 -15.73
C SER A 173 -13.91 -0.77 -17.02
N HIS A 174 -12.78 -1.37 -17.42
CA HIS A 174 -12.04 -1.00 -18.62
C HIS A 174 -11.36 -2.21 -19.24
N TYR A 175 -11.05 -2.12 -20.54
CA TYR A 175 -10.34 -3.16 -21.27
C TYR A 175 -8.83 -3.09 -21.04
N VAL A 176 -8.26 -4.17 -20.49
CA VAL A 176 -6.84 -4.31 -20.20
C VAL A 176 -6.27 -5.51 -20.94
N SER A 177 -5.05 -5.42 -21.44
CA SER A 177 -4.44 -6.50 -22.22
C SER A 177 -4.34 -7.79 -21.40
N LEU A 178 -4.51 -8.94 -22.05
CA LEU A 178 -4.44 -10.23 -21.34
C LEU A 178 -3.07 -10.45 -20.69
N VAL A 179 -2.00 -9.89 -21.27
CA VAL A 179 -0.65 -9.99 -20.70
C VAL A 179 -0.52 -9.13 -19.44
N ASP A 180 -1.00 -7.89 -19.46
CA ASP A 180 -0.96 -7.04 -18.28
C ASP A 180 -1.78 -7.67 -17.17
N ILE A 181 -3.00 -8.15 -17.47
CA ILE A 181 -3.85 -8.86 -16.50
C ILE A 181 -3.13 -10.10 -15.95
N LYS A 182 -2.49 -10.90 -16.79
CA LYS A 182 -1.75 -12.10 -16.35
C LYS A 182 -0.64 -11.77 -15.35
N ASN A 183 -0.02 -10.60 -15.48
CA ASN A 183 1.06 -10.12 -14.64
C ASN A 183 0.59 -9.37 -13.38
N MET A 184 -0.71 -9.04 -13.27
CA MET A 184 -1.28 -8.47 -12.06
C MET A 184 -1.31 -9.47 -10.91
N ASP A 185 -1.10 -8.99 -9.68
CA ASP A 185 -1.21 -9.79 -8.47
C ASP A 185 -2.67 -10.25 -8.28
N ALA A 186 -2.85 -11.50 -7.87
CA ALA A 186 -4.19 -12.04 -7.63
C ALA A 186 -4.90 -11.32 -6.47
N CYS A 187 -4.16 -10.74 -5.53
CA CYS A 187 -4.69 -9.99 -4.40
C CYS A 187 -5.23 -8.59 -4.78
N SER A 188 -4.92 -8.08 -5.98
CA SER A 188 -5.52 -6.84 -6.50
C SER A 188 -6.98 -7.02 -6.90
N PHE A 189 -7.39 -8.24 -7.24
CA PHE A 189 -8.74 -8.57 -7.69
C PHE A 189 -9.69 -8.75 -6.50
N THR A 190 -10.95 -8.33 -6.66
CA THR A 190 -11.95 -8.34 -5.59
C THR A 190 -12.32 -9.74 -5.11
N ASP A 191 -12.27 -10.74 -5.98
CA ASP A 191 -12.47 -12.16 -5.65
C ASP A 191 -11.16 -12.86 -5.25
N GLY A 192 -10.05 -12.11 -5.19
CA GLY A 192 -8.71 -12.64 -4.90
C GLY A 192 -8.24 -13.64 -5.95
N LYS A 193 -8.74 -13.59 -7.19
CA LYS A 193 -8.34 -14.51 -8.25
C LYS A 193 -8.04 -13.74 -9.53
N ASN A 194 -6.86 -14.00 -10.08
CA ASN A 194 -6.50 -13.45 -11.37
C ASN A 194 -7.27 -14.19 -12.49
N PRO A 195 -8.08 -13.50 -13.31
CA PRO A 195 -8.94 -14.13 -14.30
C PRO A 195 -8.19 -14.74 -15.49
N VAL A 196 -6.94 -14.31 -15.74
CA VAL A 196 -6.12 -14.83 -16.86
C VAL A 196 -5.16 -15.92 -16.39
N SER A 197 -4.41 -15.67 -15.31
CA SER A 197 -3.43 -16.66 -14.82
C SER A 197 -4.06 -17.77 -13.98
N GLY A 198 -5.28 -17.55 -13.45
CA GLY A 198 -5.98 -18.47 -12.55
C GLY A 198 -5.38 -18.54 -11.14
N LEU A 199 -4.33 -17.75 -10.87
CA LEU A 199 -3.71 -17.66 -9.55
C LEU A 199 -4.70 -17.12 -8.53
N LYS A 200 -4.65 -17.69 -7.31
CA LYS A 200 -5.42 -17.22 -6.17
C LYS A 200 -4.51 -16.46 -5.22
N CYS A 201 -5.01 -15.36 -4.68
CA CYS A 201 -4.39 -14.61 -3.61
C CYS A 201 -4.15 -15.56 -2.42
N LYS A 202 -2.91 -15.61 -1.97
CA LYS A 202 -2.51 -16.35 -0.77
C LYS A 202 -1.88 -15.36 0.17
N GLU A 203 -2.56 -15.06 1.28
CA GLU A 203 -2.01 -14.22 2.33
C GLU A 203 -1.56 -15.08 3.51
N THR A 204 -0.36 -14.80 4.03
CA THR A 204 0.15 -15.34 5.29
C THR A 204 0.27 -14.23 6.33
N PHE A 205 0.27 -14.62 7.61
CA PHE A 205 0.54 -13.72 8.73
C PHE A 205 1.98 -13.88 9.17
N GLU A 206 2.70 -12.77 9.36
CA GLU A 206 3.88 -12.76 10.22
C GLU A 206 3.66 -11.85 11.44
N MET A 207 3.60 -12.54 12.57
CA MET A 207 3.20 -12.12 13.90
C MET A 207 4.10 -11.03 14.52
N ILE A 208 3.62 -9.78 14.64
CA ILE A 208 4.21 -8.77 15.55
C ILE A 208 3.22 -8.30 16.63
N ASN A 209 1.95 -8.08 16.30
CA ASN A 209 0.99 -7.45 17.23
C ASN A 209 0.66 -8.29 18.47
N LYS A 210 0.40 -9.60 18.29
CA LYS A 210 0.04 -10.49 19.43
C LYS A 210 1.19 -10.68 20.43
N LYS A 211 2.44 -10.54 19.95
CA LYS A 211 3.65 -10.62 20.79
C LYS A 211 3.92 -9.29 21.49
N ARG A 212 3.69 -8.15 20.82
CA ARG A 212 3.85 -6.79 21.38
C ARG A 212 2.87 -6.49 22.52
N GLU A 213 1.57 -6.78 22.35
CA GLU A 213 0.60 -6.61 23.45
C GLU A 213 0.93 -7.50 24.66
N LYS A 214 1.33 -8.74 24.40
CA LYS A 214 1.71 -9.69 25.46
C LYS A 214 3.00 -9.28 26.17
N MET A 215 3.99 -8.74 25.45
CA MET A 215 5.25 -8.23 26.02
C MET A 215 5.04 -6.92 26.79
N ARG A 216 4.30 -5.95 26.23
CA ARG A 216 3.97 -4.67 26.90
C ARG A 216 3.20 -4.89 28.20
N ASN A 217 2.23 -5.81 28.21
CA ASN A 217 1.50 -6.16 29.43
C ASN A 217 2.37 -6.90 30.45
N LYS A 218 3.39 -7.64 30.02
CA LYS A 218 4.31 -8.35 30.93
C LYS A 218 5.30 -7.39 31.58
N GLU A 219 5.92 -6.51 30.78
CA GLU A 219 6.83 -5.45 31.26
C GLU A 219 6.11 -4.51 32.23
N LEU A 220 4.91 -4.04 31.88
CA LEU A 220 4.11 -3.15 32.73
C LEU A 220 3.74 -3.81 34.08
N LYS A 221 3.41 -5.12 34.08
CA LYS A 221 3.13 -5.86 35.31
C LYS A 221 4.37 -6.03 36.19
N ILE A 222 5.56 -6.21 35.62
CA ILE A 222 6.82 -6.33 36.36
C ILE A 222 7.23 -4.98 36.98
N ILE A 223 7.03 -3.88 36.25
CA ILE A 223 7.32 -2.53 36.75
C ILE A 223 6.37 -2.17 37.91
N ILE A 224 5.08 -2.48 37.78
CA ILE A 224 4.10 -2.24 38.85
C ILE A 224 4.42 -3.10 40.08
N SER A 225 4.77 -4.38 39.91
CA SER A 225 5.06 -5.26 41.06
C SER A 225 6.35 -4.86 41.80
N SER A 226 7.39 -4.48 41.07
CA SER A 226 8.65 -4.00 41.66
C SER A 226 8.48 -2.65 42.37
N GLY A 227 7.70 -1.72 41.81
CA GLY A 227 7.39 -0.43 42.44
C GLY A 227 6.59 -0.57 43.74
N VAL A 228 5.60 -1.48 43.79
CA VAL A 228 4.80 -1.76 45.00
C VAL A 228 5.67 -2.38 46.10
N LEU A 229 6.60 -3.28 45.74
CA LEU A 229 7.52 -3.91 46.69
C LEU A 229 8.48 -2.89 47.32
N LEU A 230 8.98 -1.95 46.52
CA LEU A 230 9.84 -0.85 46.98
C LEU A 230 9.09 0.10 47.94
N LEU A 231 7.83 0.43 47.63
CA LEU A 231 6.97 1.23 48.50
C LEU A 231 6.69 0.53 49.84
N LEU A 232 6.40 -0.77 49.82
CA LEU A 232 6.18 -1.56 51.05
C LEU A 232 7.45 -1.62 51.90
N MET A 233 8.62 -1.86 51.28
CA MET A 233 9.91 -1.81 51.97
C MET A 233 10.16 -0.43 52.60
N PHE A 234 9.87 0.65 51.88
CA PHE A 234 10.03 2.02 52.40
C PHE A 234 9.08 2.31 53.57
N MET A 235 7.83 1.84 53.52
CA MET A 235 6.88 1.98 54.63
C MET A 235 7.29 1.16 55.86
N ILE A 236 7.88 -0.03 55.68
CA ILE A 236 8.40 -0.86 56.77
C ILE A 236 9.63 -0.19 57.40
N LEU A 237 10.52 0.39 56.59
CA LEU A 237 11.73 1.08 57.06
C LEU A 237 11.42 2.39 57.81
N LYS A 238 10.32 3.08 57.47
CA LYS A 238 9.87 4.29 58.18
C LYS A 238 9.13 4.02 59.50
N LYS A 239 8.78 2.77 59.79
CA LYS A 239 8.02 2.38 61.00
C LYS A 239 8.91 1.92 62.16
N LYS A 240 10.24 1.96 61.99
CA LYS A 240 11.25 1.85 63.06
C LYS A 240 11.87 3.21 63.30
#